data_AF-A0A4V3CXJ8-F1
#
_entry.id   AF-A0A4V3CXJ8-F1
#
_cell.length_a   1.000
_cell.length_b   1.000
_cell.length_c   1.000
_cell.angle_alpha   90.00
_cell.angle_beta   90.00
_cell.angle_gamma   90.00
#
_symmetry.space_group_name_H-M   'P 1'
#
loop_
_entity.id
_entity.type
_entity.pdbx_description
1 polymer ?
#
loop_
_entity_poly.entity_id
_entity_poly.type
_entity_poly.pdbx_seq_one_letter_code
_entity_poly.pdbx_strand_id
1 'polypeptide(L)'
;MTALSCYTTNLVEYLLRENPGARWRLAEAIRLGVRPDPPGEGLVFSQHTRIDRDASGRELAYRGAASWAAARTALADELARHGRVLAVTDTAHLPWSPYPADAHGPHWILLLGRDRDRWHVVDRFAALTMHGRQRPHEGWLTDDELRLAMSPVPAPLSARDAYALGERVELPPLTHYRWLAKVPATTQPVVHWSTTPVPTLRLVAERLVADEQALAEHVDDLWAAGVHQQFRLGLFVERGLVAPEQARPVVAAWTRLQRPLRFAVESARRGKPRPDLVATAFDRLVAATEATLPALSEV
;
A
#
# COMPACT_ATOMS: atom_id res chain seq x y z
N MET A 1 8.49 -3.00 15.67
CA MET A 1 8.24 -2.27 14.40
C MET A 1 6.78 -2.47 14.02
N THR A 2 6.05 -1.38 13.84
CA THR A 2 4.70 -1.39 13.28
C THR A 2 4.78 -1.68 11.78
N ALA A 3 3.93 -2.59 11.29
CA ALA A 3 3.95 -3.01 9.89
C ALA A 3 3.30 -1.94 8.98
N LEU A 4 3.84 -1.78 7.78
CA LEU A 4 3.30 -0.98 6.68
C LEU A 4 3.03 -1.92 5.50
N SER A 5 2.28 -1.46 4.47
CA SER A 5 2.17 -2.21 3.21
C SER A 5 3.51 -2.25 2.45
N CYS A 6 3.67 -3.15 1.48
CA CYS A 6 4.89 -3.22 0.65
C CYS A 6 5.23 -1.88 -0.03
N TYR A 7 4.22 -1.23 -0.61
CA TYR A 7 4.33 0.11 -1.21
C TYR A 7 4.86 1.14 -0.22
N THR A 8 4.13 1.35 0.88
CA THR A 8 4.44 2.42 1.84
C THR A 8 5.72 2.18 2.62
N THR A 9 6.07 0.92 2.89
CA THR A 9 7.34 0.56 3.53
C THR A 9 8.50 1.05 2.68
N ASN A 10 8.57 0.62 1.42
CA ASN A 10 9.69 0.97 0.56
C ASN A 10 9.62 2.44 0.08
N LEU A 11 8.42 3.05 0.00
CA LEU A 11 8.27 4.49 -0.20
C LEU A 11 8.92 5.32 0.91
N VAL A 12 8.65 4.98 2.17
CA VAL A 12 9.25 5.68 3.31
C VAL A 12 10.76 5.56 3.26
N GLU A 13 11.30 4.37 3.03
CA GLU A 13 12.73 4.14 2.90
C GLU A 13 13.35 4.94 1.75
N TYR A 14 12.64 5.05 0.62
CA TYR A 14 13.07 5.92 -0.48
C TYR A 14 13.12 7.39 -0.05
N LEU A 15 12.16 7.86 0.74
CA LEU A 15 12.06 9.26 1.15
C LEU A 15 13.01 9.63 2.30
N LEU A 16 13.42 8.67 3.14
CA LEU A 16 14.27 8.93 4.32
C LEU A 16 15.58 9.65 4.01
N ARG A 17 16.15 9.45 2.82
CA ARG A 17 17.39 10.12 2.40
C ARG A 17 17.25 11.63 2.23
N GLU A 18 16.11 12.10 1.74
CA GLU A 18 15.81 13.52 1.52
C GLU A 18 15.02 14.13 2.67
N ASN A 19 14.26 13.31 3.38
CA ASN A 19 13.41 13.73 4.48
C ASN A 19 13.50 12.69 5.62
N PRO A 20 14.37 12.91 6.63
CA PRO A 20 14.44 12.06 7.82
C PRO A 20 13.08 11.95 8.56
N GLY A 21 12.19 12.92 8.37
CA GLY A 21 10.82 12.92 8.90
C GLY A 21 9.80 12.14 8.07
N ALA A 22 10.20 11.42 7.02
CA ALA A 22 9.27 10.71 6.12
C ALA A 22 8.31 9.75 6.84
N ARG A 23 8.81 9.04 7.88
CA ARG A 23 7.99 8.17 8.72
C ARG A 23 6.87 8.92 9.42
N TRP A 24 7.20 10.08 9.99
CA TRP A 24 6.24 10.94 10.67
C TRP A 24 5.23 11.53 9.69
N ARG A 25 5.71 12.05 8.56
CA ARG A 25 4.85 12.58 7.50
C ARG A 25 3.87 11.53 6.97
N LEU A 26 4.28 10.26 6.88
CA LEU A 26 3.36 9.17 6.55
C LEU A 26 2.30 8.97 7.64
N ALA A 27 2.68 8.93 8.92
CA ALA A 27 1.71 8.78 10.01
C ALA A 27 0.64 9.88 9.99
N GLU A 28 1.02 11.14 9.76
CA GLU A 28 0.07 12.25 9.62
C GLU A 28 -0.81 12.13 8.37
N ALA A 29 -0.25 11.63 7.27
CA ALA A 29 -0.97 11.46 6.01
C ALA A 29 -1.94 10.28 6.00
N ILE A 30 -1.75 9.27 6.86
CA ILE A 30 -2.57 8.05 6.90
C ILE A 30 -4.01 8.36 7.26
N ARG A 31 -4.92 7.91 6.40
CA ARG A 31 -6.37 8.03 6.52
C ARG A 31 -7.04 6.89 5.76
N LEU A 32 -8.29 6.55 6.08
CA LEU A 32 -9.11 5.75 5.18
C LEU A 32 -9.93 6.70 4.30
N GLY A 33 -9.50 6.89 3.05
CA GLY A 33 -10.27 7.58 2.03
C GLY A 33 -11.01 6.59 1.15
N VAL A 34 -12.32 6.78 0.97
CA VAL A 34 -13.14 5.94 0.09
C VAL A 34 -13.88 6.80 -0.90
N ARG A 35 -13.88 6.39 -2.17
CA ARG A 35 -14.79 6.94 -3.18
C ARG A 35 -16.01 6.02 -3.26
N PRO A 36 -17.21 6.52 -2.90
CA PRO A 36 -18.39 5.68 -2.87
C PRO A 36 -18.89 5.32 -4.28
N ASP A 37 -18.68 6.19 -5.28
CA ASP A 37 -19.27 6.02 -6.62
C ASP A 37 -18.32 6.46 -7.77
N PRO A 38 -17.18 5.81 -8.00
CA PRO A 38 -16.45 6.00 -9.25
C PRO A 38 -17.22 5.34 -10.41
N PRO A 39 -17.38 6.00 -11.57
CA PRO A 39 -18.13 5.44 -12.70
C PRO A 39 -17.57 4.07 -13.10
N GLY A 40 -18.32 3.00 -12.83
CA GLY A 40 -17.99 1.63 -13.21
C GLY A 40 -16.79 0.96 -12.50
N GLU A 41 -16.16 1.61 -11.50
CA GLU A 41 -14.90 1.11 -10.88
C GLU A 41 -15.07 0.49 -9.46
N GLY A 42 -16.29 0.32 -8.94
CA GLY A 42 -16.50 -0.27 -7.60
C GLY A 42 -15.97 0.60 -6.45
N LEU A 43 -15.55 0.02 -5.32
CA LEU A 43 -14.93 0.80 -4.25
C LEU A 43 -13.48 1.15 -4.61
N VAL A 44 -13.09 2.40 -4.36
CA VAL A 44 -11.69 2.82 -4.49
C VAL A 44 -11.19 3.35 -3.16
N PHE A 45 -10.03 2.83 -2.74
CA PHE A 45 -9.39 3.16 -1.47
C PHE A 45 -8.16 4.05 -1.68
N SER A 46 -7.98 5.02 -0.78
CA SER A 46 -6.74 5.78 -0.59
C SER A 46 -6.37 5.71 0.88
N GLN A 47 -5.20 5.16 1.20
CA GLN A 47 -4.80 4.87 2.58
C GLN A 47 -3.94 5.98 3.21
N HIS A 48 -3.52 6.95 2.41
CA HIS A 48 -2.80 8.13 2.86
C HIS A 48 -2.91 9.25 1.80
N THR A 49 -2.60 10.49 2.17
CA THR A 49 -2.32 11.55 1.20
C THR A 49 -0.88 11.47 0.68
N ARG A 50 -0.53 12.25 -0.35
CA ARG A 50 0.84 12.24 -0.89
C ARG A 50 1.86 12.74 0.12
N ILE A 51 2.95 12.00 0.28
CA ILE A 51 4.06 12.34 1.19
C ILE A 51 5.38 12.61 0.45
N ASP A 52 5.39 12.40 -0.85
CA ASP A 52 6.57 12.35 -1.71
C ASP A 52 6.84 13.67 -2.45
N ARG A 53 5.96 14.67 -2.29
CA ARG A 53 6.16 16.03 -2.78
C ARG A 53 7.25 16.74 -1.96
N ASP A 54 8.30 17.20 -2.64
CA ASP A 54 9.40 17.95 -2.05
C ASP A 54 9.25 19.48 -2.23
N ALA A 55 10.13 20.23 -1.56
CA ALA A 55 10.12 21.70 -1.59
C ALA A 55 10.43 22.30 -2.98
N SER A 56 10.99 21.51 -3.90
CA SER A 56 11.24 21.94 -5.29
C SER A 56 10.02 21.74 -6.19
N GLY A 57 8.89 21.28 -5.64
CA GLY A 57 7.68 21.01 -6.39
C GLY A 57 7.78 19.74 -7.24
N ARG A 58 8.64 18.78 -6.87
CA ARG A 58 8.73 17.48 -7.55
C ARG A 58 8.04 16.39 -6.76
N GLU A 59 7.49 15.41 -7.48
CA GLU A 59 6.78 14.26 -6.93
C GLU A 59 7.20 12.98 -7.66
N LEU A 60 6.94 11.81 -7.09
CA LEU A 60 7.13 10.52 -7.74
C LEU A 60 5.99 10.26 -8.72
N ALA A 61 6.33 9.78 -9.91
CA ALA A 61 5.35 9.28 -10.87
C ALA A 61 5.88 7.99 -11.50
N TYR A 62 4.96 7.14 -11.96
CA TYR A 62 5.36 5.96 -12.69
C TYR A 62 6.02 6.34 -14.02
N ARG A 63 7.03 5.55 -14.37
CA ARG A 63 7.68 5.48 -15.66
C ARG A 63 7.68 4.02 -16.08
N GLY A 64 7.76 3.78 -17.38
CA GLY A 64 7.83 2.43 -17.87
C GLY A 64 8.44 2.32 -19.25
N ALA A 65 8.94 1.13 -19.57
CA ALA A 65 9.53 0.81 -20.86
C ALA A 65 9.04 -0.57 -21.34
N ALA A 66 8.84 -0.68 -22.66
CA ALA A 66 8.36 -1.91 -23.29
C ALA A 66 9.41 -3.03 -23.35
N SER A 67 10.70 -2.69 -23.22
CA SER A 67 11.80 -3.66 -23.28
C SER A 67 12.68 -3.57 -22.05
N TRP A 68 13.25 -4.71 -21.66
CA TRP A 68 14.20 -4.77 -20.55
C TRP A 68 15.42 -3.88 -20.80
N ALA A 69 15.98 -3.89 -22.01
CA ALA A 69 17.14 -3.07 -22.35
C ALA A 69 16.89 -1.57 -22.10
N ALA A 70 15.71 -1.06 -22.48
CA ALA A 70 15.33 0.33 -22.22
C ALA A 70 15.07 0.59 -20.73
N ALA A 71 14.38 -0.32 -20.04
CA ALA A 71 14.15 -0.22 -18.60
C ALA A 71 15.48 -0.18 -17.83
N ARG A 72 16.40 -1.10 -18.13
CA ARG A 72 17.72 -1.21 -17.52
C ARG A 72 18.53 0.07 -17.64
N THR A 73 18.57 0.67 -18.84
CA THR A 73 19.25 1.95 -19.06
C THR A 73 18.61 3.06 -18.22
N ALA A 74 17.27 3.16 -18.23
CA ALA A 74 16.57 4.18 -17.46
C ALA A 74 16.75 4.02 -15.95
N LEU A 75 16.74 2.79 -15.42
CA LEU A 75 17.01 2.50 -14.00
C LEU A 75 18.43 2.90 -13.61
N ALA A 76 19.42 2.64 -14.47
CA ALA A 76 20.80 3.04 -14.24
C ALA A 76 20.95 4.56 -14.21
N ASP A 77 20.26 5.27 -15.11
CA ASP A 77 20.24 6.73 -15.14
C ASP A 77 19.58 7.32 -13.88
N GLU A 78 18.44 6.77 -13.44
CA GLU A 78 17.79 7.19 -12.21
C GLU A 78 18.68 6.93 -10.98
N LEU A 79 19.35 5.78 -10.92
CA LEU A 79 20.35 5.50 -9.88
C LEU A 79 21.51 6.50 -9.91
N ALA A 80 22.03 6.85 -11.09
CA ALA A 80 23.12 7.82 -11.21
C ALA A 80 22.70 9.22 -10.73
N ARG A 81 21.44 9.63 -11.00
CA ARG A 81 20.93 10.95 -10.61
C ARG A 81 20.53 11.04 -9.14
N HIS A 82 19.87 10.01 -8.61
CA HIS A 82 19.20 10.05 -7.31
C HIS A 82 19.80 9.12 -6.26
N GLY A 83 20.71 8.24 -6.68
CA GLY A 83 21.35 7.22 -5.84
C GLY A 83 20.38 6.16 -5.33
N ARG A 84 19.15 6.10 -5.87
CA ARG A 84 18.10 5.13 -5.52
C ARG A 84 16.93 5.19 -6.50
N VAL A 85 16.20 4.08 -6.64
CA VAL A 85 15.00 3.96 -7.47
C VAL A 85 13.99 3.04 -6.81
N LEU A 86 12.70 3.37 -6.87
CA LEU A 86 11.64 2.41 -6.56
C LEU A 86 11.27 1.64 -7.83
N ALA A 87 11.59 0.35 -7.85
CA ALA A 87 11.22 -0.53 -8.96
C ALA A 87 9.93 -1.29 -8.64
N VAL A 88 9.08 -1.45 -9.65
CA VAL A 88 7.87 -2.27 -9.55
C VAL A 88 8.21 -3.69 -9.96
N THR A 89 7.90 -4.64 -9.09
CA THR A 89 8.17 -6.07 -9.25
C THR A 89 6.92 -6.89 -9.11
N ASP A 90 7.02 -8.17 -9.46
CA ASP A 90 5.99 -9.18 -9.26
C ASP A 90 6.34 -10.05 -8.06
N THR A 91 5.46 -10.12 -7.05
CA THR A 91 5.63 -10.97 -5.87
C THR A 91 5.87 -12.44 -6.19
N ALA A 92 5.36 -12.93 -7.32
CA ALA A 92 5.56 -14.31 -7.77
C ALA A 92 7.00 -14.60 -8.23
N HIS A 93 7.75 -13.57 -8.61
CA HIS A 93 9.10 -13.67 -9.15
C HIS A 93 10.20 -13.22 -8.19
N LEU A 94 9.84 -12.77 -7.00
CA LEU A 94 10.81 -12.36 -5.97
C LEU A 94 11.34 -13.60 -5.23
N PRO A 95 12.66 -13.86 -5.24
CA PRO A 95 13.23 -15.07 -4.62
C PRO A 95 12.99 -15.20 -3.11
N TRP A 96 12.76 -14.09 -2.42
CA TRP A 96 12.51 -14.05 -0.96
C TRP A 96 11.03 -13.92 -0.61
N SER A 97 10.14 -13.84 -1.60
CA SER A 97 8.70 -13.75 -1.40
C SER A 97 8.13 -15.13 -1.01
N PRO A 98 7.25 -15.23 -0.01
CA PRO A 98 6.58 -16.47 0.34
C PRO A 98 5.43 -16.81 -0.61
N TYR A 99 5.12 -15.95 -1.59
CA TYR A 99 4.01 -16.15 -2.50
C TYR A 99 4.34 -17.25 -3.53
N PRO A 100 3.37 -18.12 -3.87
CA PRO A 100 3.57 -19.11 -4.92
C PRO A 100 3.70 -18.43 -6.29
N ALA A 101 4.26 -19.16 -7.26
CA ALA A 101 4.57 -18.64 -8.60
C ALA A 101 3.35 -18.19 -9.43
N ASP A 102 2.14 -18.57 -9.01
CA ASP A 102 0.86 -18.18 -9.62
C ASP A 102 0.16 -17.02 -8.89
N ALA A 103 0.67 -16.60 -7.73
CA ALA A 103 0.13 -15.49 -6.94
C ALA A 103 0.82 -14.17 -7.30
N HIS A 104 0.52 -13.70 -8.51
CA HIS A 104 1.06 -12.46 -9.06
C HIS A 104 0.53 -11.22 -8.32
N GLY A 105 1.42 -10.26 -8.10
CA GLY A 105 1.06 -9.03 -7.41
C GLY A 105 2.15 -7.96 -7.52
N PRO A 106 1.79 -6.68 -7.73
CA PRO A 106 2.76 -5.61 -7.73
C PRO A 106 3.40 -5.45 -6.34
N HIS A 107 4.71 -5.27 -6.35
CA HIS A 107 5.51 -5.05 -5.15
C HIS A 107 6.59 -4.02 -5.44
N TRP A 108 6.77 -3.04 -4.56
CA TRP A 108 7.87 -2.09 -4.70
C TRP A 108 9.10 -2.59 -3.97
N ILE A 109 10.26 -2.51 -4.64
CA ILE A 109 11.58 -2.69 -4.04
C ILE A 109 12.42 -1.44 -4.27
N LEU A 110 13.45 -1.24 -3.46
CA LEU A 110 14.46 -0.21 -3.70
C LEU A 110 15.64 -0.81 -4.46
N LEU A 111 16.07 -0.13 -5.51
CA LEU A 111 17.41 -0.26 -6.06
C LEU A 111 18.25 0.83 -5.42
N LEU A 112 19.40 0.48 -4.83
CA LEU A 112 20.29 1.43 -4.15
C LEU A 112 21.65 1.59 -4.83
N GLY A 113 21.98 0.70 -5.76
CA GLY A 113 23.26 0.74 -6.45
C GLY A 113 23.36 -0.30 -7.55
N ARG A 114 24.43 -0.18 -8.33
CA ARG A 114 24.76 -1.10 -9.41
C ARG A 114 26.28 -1.34 -9.43
N ASP A 115 26.68 -2.60 -9.54
CA ASP A 115 28.07 -3.03 -9.73
C ASP A 115 28.10 -3.96 -10.94
N ARG A 116 28.62 -3.47 -12.07
CA ARG A 116 28.62 -4.15 -13.37
C ARG A 116 27.20 -4.62 -13.76
N ASP A 117 26.95 -5.92 -13.70
CA ASP A 117 25.70 -6.58 -14.07
C ASP A 117 24.87 -7.01 -12.86
N ARG A 118 25.17 -6.44 -11.68
CA ARG A 118 24.42 -6.69 -10.45
C ARG A 118 23.81 -5.42 -9.90
N TRP A 119 22.66 -5.57 -9.28
CA TRP A 119 21.81 -4.53 -8.72
C TRP A 119 21.68 -4.74 -7.22
N HIS A 120 22.02 -3.73 -6.42
CA HIS A 120 21.81 -3.76 -4.97
C HIS A 120 20.33 -3.47 -4.70
N VAL A 121 19.64 -4.47 -4.20
CA VAL A 121 18.21 -4.46 -3.95
C VAL A 121 17.93 -4.49 -2.45
N VAL A 122 17.00 -3.65 -2.03
CA VAL A 122 16.47 -3.63 -0.66
C VAL A 122 14.96 -3.70 -0.68
N ASP A 123 14.41 -4.57 0.15
CA ASP A 123 13.00 -4.68 0.45
C ASP A 123 12.82 -4.70 1.97
N ARG A 124 12.30 -3.62 2.55
CA ARG A 124 12.09 -3.56 4.01
C ARG A 124 10.74 -4.13 4.44
N PHE A 125 9.89 -4.58 3.50
CA PHE A 125 8.57 -5.11 3.83
C PHE A 125 8.67 -6.40 4.65
N ALA A 126 7.84 -6.47 5.69
CA ALA A 126 7.73 -7.62 6.58
C ALA A 126 6.27 -7.83 6.98
N ALA A 127 5.75 -9.04 6.78
CA ALA A 127 4.40 -9.40 7.13
C ALA A 127 4.25 -10.91 7.32
N LEU A 128 3.26 -11.31 8.13
CA LEU A 128 2.74 -12.67 8.09
C LEU A 128 1.56 -12.68 7.12
N THR A 129 1.73 -13.35 5.97
CA THR A 129 0.70 -13.49 4.93
C THR A 129 0.05 -14.86 5.04
N MET A 130 -0.96 -15.13 4.22
CA MET A 130 -1.56 -16.47 4.13
C MET A 130 -0.63 -17.51 3.49
N HIS A 131 0.39 -17.05 2.75
CA HIS A 131 1.36 -17.91 2.07
C HIS A 131 2.65 -18.11 2.88
N GLY A 132 2.86 -17.34 3.95
CA GLY A 132 4.01 -17.50 4.84
C GLY A 132 4.49 -16.18 5.43
N ARG A 133 5.67 -16.22 6.02
CA ARG A 133 6.31 -15.02 6.59
C ARG A 133 7.17 -14.36 5.53
N GLN A 134 6.77 -13.16 5.09
CA GLN A 134 7.65 -12.23 4.39
C GLN A 134 8.65 -11.65 5.40
N ARG A 135 9.94 -11.72 5.06
CA ARG A 135 11.02 -11.06 5.80
C ARG A 135 11.64 -9.95 4.95
N PRO A 136 12.21 -8.90 5.56
CA PRO A 136 13.01 -7.95 4.84
C PRO A 136 14.16 -8.64 4.10
N HIS A 137 14.50 -8.12 2.92
CA HIS A 137 15.60 -8.59 2.10
C HIS A 137 16.55 -7.44 1.77
N GLU A 138 17.83 -7.76 1.74
CA GLU A 138 18.88 -6.89 1.22
C GLU A 138 19.94 -7.78 0.58
N GLY A 139 20.24 -7.50 -0.69
CA GLY A 139 21.08 -8.39 -1.48
C GLY A 139 21.40 -7.84 -2.86
N TRP A 140 22.09 -8.66 -3.64
CA TRP A 140 22.43 -8.35 -5.02
C TRP A 140 21.67 -9.29 -5.95
N LEU A 141 21.00 -8.72 -6.95
CA LEU A 141 20.41 -9.46 -8.07
C LEU A 141 21.26 -9.26 -9.32
N THR A 142 21.43 -10.31 -10.11
CA THR A 142 21.92 -10.21 -11.49
C THR A 142 20.92 -9.46 -12.38
N ASP A 143 21.36 -9.05 -13.58
CA ASP A 143 20.49 -8.41 -14.57
C ASP A 143 19.28 -9.28 -14.93
N ASP A 144 19.48 -10.60 -15.07
CA ASP A 144 18.40 -11.55 -15.39
C ASP A 144 17.43 -11.77 -14.22
N GLU A 145 17.94 -11.83 -12.99
CA GLU A 145 17.08 -11.94 -11.80
C GLU A 145 16.24 -10.67 -11.61
N LEU A 146 16.84 -9.48 -11.80
CA LEU A 146 16.07 -8.24 -11.72
C LEU A 146 15.07 -8.11 -12.87
N ARG A 147 15.45 -8.51 -14.10
CA ARG A 147 14.53 -8.57 -15.24
C ARG A 147 13.32 -9.46 -14.94
N LEU A 148 13.56 -10.65 -14.40
CA LEU A 148 12.50 -11.59 -14.03
C LEU A 148 11.62 -10.99 -12.93
N ALA A 149 12.20 -10.47 -11.86
CA ALA A 149 11.51 -9.81 -10.77
C ALA A 149 10.64 -8.64 -11.23
N MET A 150 11.11 -7.83 -12.18
CA MET A 150 10.38 -6.68 -12.75
C MET A 150 9.45 -7.04 -13.90
N SER A 151 9.23 -8.33 -14.17
CA SER A 151 8.32 -8.75 -15.24
C SER A 151 6.93 -8.13 -15.04
N PRO A 152 6.27 -7.68 -16.11
CA PRO A 152 4.99 -7.00 -15.98
C PRO A 152 3.93 -7.90 -15.32
N VAL A 153 3.29 -7.39 -14.28
CA VAL A 153 2.28 -8.12 -13.50
C VAL A 153 0.98 -8.26 -14.31
N PRO A 154 0.38 -9.46 -14.39
CA PRO A 154 -0.92 -9.65 -15.01
C PRO A 154 -2.03 -8.76 -14.40
N ALA A 155 -2.96 -8.27 -15.23
CA ALA A 155 -4.17 -7.56 -14.81
C ALA A 155 -5.05 -8.44 -13.87
N PRO A 156 -5.90 -7.88 -12.97
CA PRO A 156 -6.49 -6.53 -12.98
C PRO A 156 -6.10 -5.58 -11.82
N LEU A 157 -4.83 -5.56 -11.37
CA LEU A 157 -4.40 -4.81 -10.17
C LEU A 157 -4.20 -3.28 -10.37
N SER A 158 -4.86 -2.68 -11.37
CA SER A 158 -4.61 -1.30 -11.82
C SER A 158 -4.98 -0.23 -10.78
N ALA A 159 -6.04 -0.43 -9.99
CA ALA A 159 -6.47 0.56 -9.01
C ALA A 159 -5.45 0.70 -7.85
N ARG A 160 -4.93 -0.42 -7.32
CA ARG A 160 -3.94 -0.38 -6.23
C ARG A 160 -2.68 0.38 -6.64
N ASP A 161 -2.13 0.04 -7.81
CA ASP A 161 -0.96 0.73 -8.36
C ASP A 161 -1.23 2.22 -8.57
N ALA A 162 -2.41 2.56 -9.12
CA ALA A 162 -2.78 3.94 -9.43
C ALA A 162 -2.96 4.80 -8.17
N TYR A 163 -3.32 4.24 -7.02
CA TYR A 163 -3.50 5.00 -5.77
C TYR A 163 -2.40 4.74 -4.73
N ALA A 164 -1.35 3.99 -5.06
CA ALA A 164 -0.26 3.64 -4.15
C ALA A 164 0.51 4.85 -3.58
N LEU A 165 0.44 6.01 -4.24
CA LEU A 165 1.04 7.27 -3.78
C LEU A 165 0.07 8.15 -2.98
N GLY A 166 -1.18 7.72 -2.79
CA GLY A 166 -2.21 8.42 -2.03
C GLY A 166 -3.22 9.21 -2.87
N GLU A 167 -2.86 9.51 -4.12
CA GLU A 167 -3.71 10.12 -5.16
C GLU A 167 -3.65 9.25 -6.42
N ARG A 168 -4.61 9.40 -7.35
CA ARG A 168 -4.57 8.66 -8.62
C ARG A 168 -3.33 9.11 -9.39
N VAL A 169 -2.56 8.19 -9.93
CA VAL A 169 -1.45 8.51 -10.84
C VAL A 169 -1.61 7.77 -12.15
N GLU A 170 -1.17 8.39 -13.23
CA GLU A 170 -1.12 7.74 -14.53
C GLU A 170 -0.15 6.56 -14.48
N LEU A 171 -0.58 5.42 -15.02
CA LEU A 171 0.22 4.21 -15.09
C LEU A 171 0.69 4.00 -16.54
N PRO A 172 1.97 3.65 -16.74
CA PRO A 172 2.43 3.07 -18.00
C PRO A 172 1.60 1.82 -18.35
N PRO A 173 1.57 1.39 -19.63
CA PRO A 173 0.93 0.15 -20.04
C PRO A 173 1.32 -1.03 -19.15
N LEU A 174 0.34 -1.90 -18.84
CA LEU A 174 0.55 -3.07 -17.97
C LEU A 174 1.56 -4.08 -18.51
N THR A 175 1.93 -3.97 -19.79
CA THR A 175 2.95 -4.79 -20.45
C THR A 175 4.36 -4.22 -20.32
N HIS A 176 4.53 -3.08 -19.65
CA HIS A 176 5.84 -2.44 -19.47
C HIS A 176 6.51 -2.84 -18.15
N TYR A 177 7.83 -2.84 -18.14
CA TYR A 177 8.63 -2.76 -16.91
C TYR A 177 8.40 -1.38 -16.30
N ARG A 178 8.09 -1.31 -15.01
CA ARG A 178 7.68 -0.06 -14.34
C ARG A 178 8.60 0.30 -13.18
N TRP A 179 8.81 1.59 -12.97
CA TRP A 179 9.53 2.15 -11.82
C TRP A 179 8.97 3.54 -11.51
N LEU A 180 9.35 4.11 -10.37
CA LEU A 180 9.00 5.48 -10.01
C LEU A 180 10.22 6.40 -10.18
N ALA A 181 9.97 7.58 -10.75
CA ALA A 181 10.96 8.63 -10.94
C ALA A 181 10.43 9.97 -10.41
N LYS A 182 11.33 10.87 -10.01
CA LYS A 182 10.97 12.22 -9.58
C LYS A 182 10.69 13.12 -10.78
N VAL A 183 9.51 13.71 -10.82
CA VAL A 183 8.99 14.53 -11.94
C VAL A 183 8.45 15.85 -11.39
N PRO A 184 8.31 16.91 -12.21
CA PRO A 184 7.54 18.08 -11.80
C PRO A 184 6.14 17.68 -11.35
N ALA A 185 5.69 18.22 -10.22
CA ALA A 185 4.36 17.92 -9.72
C ALA A 185 3.30 18.38 -10.72
N THR A 186 2.31 17.51 -10.90
CA THR A 186 1.16 17.79 -11.76
C THR A 186 -0.04 18.17 -10.89
N THR A 187 -0.75 19.22 -11.29
CA THR A 187 -2.02 19.55 -10.64
C THR A 187 -3.07 18.56 -11.14
N GLN A 188 -3.58 17.74 -10.24
CA GLN A 188 -4.70 16.87 -10.55
C GLN A 188 -6.03 17.50 -10.14
N PRO A 189 -7.13 17.13 -10.83
CA PRO A 189 -8.46 17.54 -10.39
C PRO A 189 -8.73 17.05 -8.97
N VAL A 190 -9.36 17.91 -8.17
CA VAL A 190 -9.75 17.56 -6.81
C VAL A 190 -10.80 16.45 -6.86
N VAL A 191 -10.44 15.28 -6.33
CA VAL A 191 -11.37 14.17 -6.17
C VAL A 191 -11.95 14.22 -4.77
N HIS A 192 -13.28 14.11 -4.66
CA HIS A 192 -13.93 14.03 -3.37
C HIS A 192 -13.75 12.64 -2.76
N TRP A 193 -13.26 12.60 -1.52
CA TRP A 193 -13.06 11.38 -0.74
C TRP A 193 -13.90 11.44 0.53
N SER A 194 -14.68 10.39 0.79
CA SER A 194 -15.23 10.15 2.13
C SER A 194 -14.07 9.77 3.04
N THR A 195 -13.79 10.62 4.03
CA THR A 195 -12.61 10.47 4.91
C THR A 195 -12.93 10.64 6.40
N THR A 196 -14.17 10.96 6.74
CA THR A 196 -14.63 11.04 8.12
C THR A 196 -14.69 9.61 8.68
N PRO A 197 -13.89 9.25 9.70
CA PRO A 197 -13.60 7.85 10.02
C PRO A 197 -14.84 6.95 10.16
N VAL A 198 -15.82 7.36 10.97
CA VAL A 198 -17.01 6.55 11.25
C VAL A 198 -17.96 6.47 10.06
N PRO A 199 -18.39 7.59 9.43
CA PRO A 199 -19.16 7.54 8.19
C PRO A 199 -18.49 6.71 7.09
N THR A 200 -17.18 6.84 6.91
CA THR A 200 -16.43 6.08 5.90
C THR A 200 -16.43 4.59 6.21
N LEU A 201 -16.22 4.18 7.46
CA LEU A 201 -16.29 2.77 7.86
C LEU A 201 -17.68 2.17 7.65
N ARG A 202 -18.75 2.90 7.98
CA ARG A 202 -20.13 2.46 7.76
C ARG A 202 -20.42 2.29 6.26
N LEU A 203 -19.96 3.22 5.44
CA LEU A 203 -20.11 3.15 3.98
C LEU A 203 -19.43 1.91 3.39
N VAL A 204 -18.21 1.61 3.83
CA VAL A 204 -17.51 0.38 3.42
C VAL A 204 -18.29 -0.85 3.89
N ALA A 205 -18.71 -0.88 5.15
CA ALA A 205 -19.46 -2.01 5.71
C ALA A 205 -20.73 -2.31 4.89
N GLU A 206 -21.53 -1.28 4.61
CA GLU A 206 -22.76 -1.38 3.83
C GLU A 206 -22.49 -1.99 2.45
N ARG A 207 -21.48 -1.48 1.73
CA ARG A 207 -21.13 -1.98 0.41
C ARG A 207 -20.64 -3.42 0.43
N LEU A 208 -19.81 -3.80 1.40
CA LEU A 208 -19.26 -5.17 1.49
C LEU A 208 -20.28 -6.20 1.99
N VAL A 209 -21.27 -5.77 2.75
CA VAL A 209 -22.41 -6.62 3.16
C VAL A 209 -23.32 -6.90 1.96
N ALA A 210 -23.52 -5.91 1.09
CA ALA A 210 -24.39 -6.03 -0.08
C ALA A 210 -23.74 -6.72 -1.30
N ASP A 211 -22.40 -6.77 -1.36
CA ASP A 211 -21.66 -7.23 -2.54
C ASP A 211 -20.47 -8.14 -2.16
N GLU A 212 -20.66 -9.44 -2.36
CA GLU A 212 -19.65 -10.47 -2.08
C GLU A 212 -18.43 -10.37 -2.99
N GLN A 213 -18.60 -9.87 -4.22
CA GLN A 213 -17.50 -9.68 -5.15
C GLN A 213 -16.64 -8.50 -4.68
N ALA A 214 -17.25 -7.39 -4.30
CA ALA A 214 -16.53 -6.26 -3.70
C ALA A 214 -15.77 -6.68 -2.43
N LEU A 215 -16.35 -7.55 -1.60
CA LEU A 215 -15.67 -8.11 -0.43
C LEU A 215 -14.41 -8.91 -0.82
N ALA A 216 -14.51 -9.78 -1.83
CA ALA A 216 -13.38 -10.57 -2.31
C ALA A 216 -12.27 -9.68 -2.92
N GLU A 217 -12.64 -8.64 -3.64
CA GLU A 217 -11.71 -7.70 -4.28
C GLU A 217 -10.94 -6.84 -3.25
N HIS A 218 -11.60 -6.38 -2.19
CA HIS A 218 -11.07 -5.36 -1.29
C HIS A 218 -10.60 -5.85 0.09
N VAL A 219 -10.68 -7.15 0.38
CA VAL A 219 -10.24 -7.69 1.68
C VAL A 219 -8.78 -7.35 2.01
N ASP A 220 -7.89 -7.36 1.01
CA ASP A 220 -6.48 -7.02 1.22
C ASP A 220 -6.23 -5.50 1.29
N ASP A 221 -7.09 -4.68 0.68
CA ASP A 221 -7.06 -3.22 0.85
C ASP A 221 -7.40 -2.83 2.29
N LEU A 222 -8.35 -3.55 2.92
CA LEU A 222 -8.69 -3.34 4.34
C LEU A 222 -7.62 -3.86 5.29
N TRP A 223 -6.92 -4.93 4.93
CA TRP A 223 -5.73 -5.35 5.68
C TRP A 223 -4.65 -4.27 5.64
N ALA A 224 -4.36 -3.72 4.45
CA ALA A 224 -3.39 -2.66 4.28
C ALA A 224 -3.79 -1.38 5.06
N ALA A 225 -5.07 -0.99 5.02
CA ALA A 225 -5.59 0.08 5.86
C ALA A 225 -5.39 -0.19 7.37
N GLY A 226 -5.63 -1.43 7.81
CA GLY A 226 -5.42 -1.83 9.20
C GLY A 226 -3.99 -1.69 9.67
N VAL A 227 -3.01 -2.16 8.89
CA VAL A 227 -1.58 -2.02 9.25
C VAL A 227 -1.14 -0.55 9.22
N HIS A 228 -1.67 0.27 8.31
CA HIS A 228 -1.43 1.72 8.32
C HIS A 228 -1.98 2.40 9.57
N GLN A 229 -3.20 2.08 10.00
CA GLN A 229 -3.75 2.64 11.24
C GLN A 229 -2.91 2.22 12.47
N GLN A 230 -2.40 0.98 12.49
CA GLN A 230 -1.46 0.56 13.52
C GLN A 230 -0.16 1.36 13.51
N PHE A 231 0.41 1.61 12.33
CA PHE A 231 1.61 2.43 12.17
C PHE A 231 1.40 3.86 12.67
N ARG A 232 0.31 4.50 12.22
CA ARG A 232 -0.07 5.87 12.63
C ARG A 232 -0.22 5.98 14.14
N LEU A 233 -1.07 5.14 14.73
CA LEU A 233 -1.34 5.18 16.17
C LEU A 233 -0.10 4.83 16.99
N GLY A 234 0.74 3.90 16.52
CA GLY A 234 2.01 3.57 17.16
C GLY A 234 2.95 4.78 17.25
N LEU A 235 3.09 5.55 16.16
CA LEU A 235 3.91 6.77 16.16
C LEU A 235 3.29 7.91 16.98
N PHE A 236 1.96 8.02 17.01
CA PHE A 236 1.29 9.02 17.84
C PHE A 236 1.49 8.73 19.33
N VAL A 237 1.44 7.46 19.72
CA VAL A 237 1.78 7.01 21.09
C VAL A 237 3.24 7.28 21.42
N GLU A 238 4.17 6.95 20.51
CA GLU A 238 5.61 7.20 20.70
C GLU A 238 5.92 8.70 20.95
N ARG A 239 5.17 9.60 20.31
CA ARG A 239 5.29 11.05 20.50
C ARG A 239 4.46 11.61 21.65
N GLY A 240 3.72 10.77 22.39
CA GLY A 240 2.87 11.21 23.49
C GLY A 240 1.63 12.01 23.07
N LEU A 241 1.24 11.93 21.80
CA LEU A 241 0.05 12.60 21.27
C LEU A 241 -1.25 11.85 21.60
N VAL A 242 -1.14 10.53 21.83
CA VAL A 242 -2.26 9.67 22.22
C VAL A 242 -1.78 8.73 23.31
N ALA A 243 -2.57 8.52 24.36
CA ALA A 243 -2.21 7.55 25.39
C ALA A 243 -2.28 6.11 24.84
N PRO A 244 -1.37 5.20 25.23
CA PRO A 244 -1.41 3.80 24.79
C PRO A 244 -2.79 3.15 25.01
N GLU A 245 -3.45 3.45 26.12
CA GLU A 245 -4.75 2.92 26.53
C GLU A 245 -5.88 3.37 25.59
N GLN A 246 -5.76 4.54 24.98
CA GLN A 246 -6.69 5.07 23.98
C GLN A 246 -6.46 4.45 22.60
N ALA A 247 -5.20 4.22 22.21
CA ALA A 247 -4.87 3.65 20.91
C ALA A 247 -5.14 2.13 20.81
N ARG A 248 -4.93 1.38 21.90
CA ARG A 248 -5.01 -0.09 21.93
C ARG A 248 -6.34 -0.66 21.40
N PRO A 249 -7.53 -0.16 21.76
CA PRO A 249 -8.80 -0.69 21.27
C PRO A 249 -8.95 -0.61 19.75
N VAL A 250 -8.59 0.53 19.14
CA VAL A 250 -8.69 0.76 17.69
C VAL A 250 -7.70 -0.13 16.94
N VAL A 251 -6.46 -0.19 17.43
CA VAL A 251 -5.43 -1.10 16.89
C VAL A 251 -5.91 -2.55 16.94
N ALA A 252 -6.47 -2.99 18.07
CA ALA A 252 -6.98 -4.35 18.22
C ALA A 252 -8.17 -4.63 17.28
N ALA A 253 -9.07 -3.66 17.10
CA ALA A 253 -10.21 -3.80 16.19
C ALA A 253 -9.76 -3.93 14.73
N TRP A 254 -8.85 -3.08 14.25
CA TRP A 254 -8.24 -3.22 12.92
C TRP A 254 -7.52 -4.55 12.73
N THR A 255 -6.74 -4.97 13.73
CA THR A 255 -6.03 -6.27 13.69
C THR A 255 -7.00 -7.44 13.54
N ARG A 256 -8.13 -7.38 14.26
CA ARG A 256 -9.13 -8.45 14.28
C ARG A 256 -10.05 -8.44 13.07
N LEU A 257 -10.13 -7.35 12.30
CA LEU A 257 -11.00 -7.22 11.13
C LEU A 257 -10.67 -8.24 10.03
N GLN A 258 -9.39 -8.49 9.77
CA GLN A 258 -8.95 -9.28 8.61
C GLN A 258 -9.48 -10.74 8.63
N ARG A 259 -9.43 -11.40 9.79
CA ARG A 259 -9.82 -12.81 9.93
C ARG A 259 -11.30 -13.08 9.56
N PRO A 260 -12.30 -12.38 10.12
CA PRO A 260 -13.69 -12.57 9.74
C PRO A 260 -13.97 -12.20 8.29
N LEU A 261 -13.32 -11.16 7.72
CA LEU A 261 -13.50 -10.82 6.31
C LEU A 261 -13.00 -11.91 5.38
N ARG A 262 -11.78 -12.45 5.61
CA ARG A 262 -11.26 -13.57 4.82
C ARG A 262 -12.12 -14.83 4.96
N PHE A 263 -12.62 -15.11 6.15
CA PHE A 263 -13.55 -16.21 6.35
C PHE A 263 -14.86 -16.00 5.57
N ALA A 264 -15.40 -14.78 5.55
CA ALA A 264 -16.59 -14.44 4.79
C ALA A 264 -16.36 -14.61 3.27
N VAL A 265 -15.21 -14.19 2.73
CA VAL A 265 -14.80 -14.43 1.33
C VAL A 265 -14.79 -15.92 1.01
N GLU A 266 -14.12 -16.73 1.83
CA GLU A 266 -14.05 -18.19 1.62
C GLU A 266 -15.42 -18.87 1.79
N SER A 267 -16.30 -18.33 2.64
CA SER A 267 -17.66 -18.83 2.80
C SER A 267 -18.53 -18.51 1.58
N ALA A 268 -18.44 -17.28 1.06
CA ALA A 268 -19.10 -16.84 -0.16
C ALA A 268 -18.68 -17.68 -1.38
N ARG A 269 -17.36 -17.93 -1.56
CA ARG A 269 -16.82 -18.82 -2.61
C ARG A 269 -17.41 -20.24 -2.59
N ARG A 270 -17.87 -20.70 -1.42
CA ARG A 270 -18.54 -22.01 -1.24
C ARG A 270 -20.08 -21.93 -1.32
N GLY A 271 -20.62 -20.81 -1.79
CA GLY A 271 -22.07 -20.57 -1.92
C GLY A 271 -22.79 -20.33 -0.58
N LYS A 272 -22.06 -19.91 0.46
CA LYS A 272 -22.62 -19.64 1.80
C LYS A 272 -22.18 -18.27 2.31
N PRO A 273 -22.70 -17.17 1.78
CA PRO A 273 -22.33 -15.84 2.22
C PRO A 273 -22.62 -15.60 3.70
N ARG A 274 -21.84 -14.71 4.32
CA ARG A 274 -21.90 -14.39 5.77
C ARG A 274 -21.96 -12.88 6.01
N PRO A 275 -23.00 -12.18 5.51
CA PRO A 275 -23.13 -10.74 5.66
C PRO A 275 -23.10 -10.29 7.14
N ASP A 276 -23.76 -11.02 8.04
CA ASP A 276 -23.78 -10.71 9.48
C ASP A 276 -22.39 -10.72 10.12
N LEU A 277 -21.49 -11.59 9.63
CA LEU A 277 -20.12 -11.67 10.12
C LEU A 277 -19.32 -10.42 9.72
N VAL A 278 -19.53 -9.93 8.49
CA VAL A 278 -18.93 -8.70 7.98
C VAL A 278 -19.46 -7.51 8.77
N ALA A 279 -20.79 -7.39 8.91
CA ALA A 279 -21.44 -6.33 9.69
C ALA A 279 -20.92 -6.27 11.13
N THR A 280 -20.94 -7.40 11.85
CA THR A 280 -20.45 -7.49 13.23
C THR A 280 -18.98 -7.09 13.36
N ALA A 281 -18.14 -7.42 12.38
CA ALA A 281 -16.72 -7.06 12.42
C ALA A 281 -16.52 -5.55 12.25
N PHE A 282 -17.30 -4.91 11.37
CA PHE A 282 -17.29 -3.47 11.19
C PHE A 282 -17.90 -2.71 12.37
N ASP A 283 -18.99 -3.20 12.97
CA ASP A 283 -19.60 -2.57 14.16
C ASP A 283 -18.59 -2.45 15.31
N ARG A 284 -17.79 -3.50 15.54
CA ARG A 284 -16.72 -3.49 16.54
C ARG A 284 -15.65 -2.45 16.22
N LEU A 285 -15.29 -2.30 14.95
CA LEU A 285 -14.31 -1.31 14.51
C LEU A 285 -14.85 0.12 14.62
N VAL A 286 -16.11 0.33 14.26
CA VAL A 286 -16.81 1.61 14.40
C VAL A 286 -16.87 2.02 15.87
N ALA A 287 -17.34 1.13 16.77
CA ALA A 287 -17.42 1.42 18.20
C ALA A 287 -16.05 1.76 18.81
N ALA A 288 -15.00 1.01 18.45
CA ALA A 288 -13.64 1.32 18.91
C ALA A 288 -13.15 2.68 18.39
N THR A 289 -13.44 2.99 17.13
CA THR A 289 -13.06 4.26 16.50
C THR A 289 -13.79 5.43 17.16
N GLU A 290 -15.11 5.35 17.34
CA GLU A 290 -15.93 6.37 18.01
C GLU A 290 -15.40 6.71 19.40
N ALA A 291 -15.05 5.70 20.20
CA ALA A 291 -14.50 5.90 21.55
C ALA A 291 -13.14 6.63 21.56
N THR A 292 -12.41 6.64 20.44
CA THR A 292 -11.05 7.17 20.35
C THR A 292 -10.99 8.52 19.63
N LEU A 293 -12.02 8.89 18.87
CA LEU A 293 -12.09 10.15 18.12
C LEU A 293 -11.80 11.41 18.96
N PRO A 294 -12.33 11.56 20.20
CA PRO A 294 -12.03 12.75 21.01
C PRO A 294 -10.53 12.99 21.21
N ALA A 295 -9.76 11.92 21.44
CA ALA A 295 -8.31 12.01 21.63
C ALA A 295 -7.54 12.30 20.33
N LEU A 296 -8.10 11.98 19.17
CA LEU A 296 -7.47 12.22 17.86
C LEU A 296 -7.81 13.59 17.28
N SER A 297 -8.85 14.26 17.77
CA SER A 297 -9.22 15.63 17.36
C SER A 297 -8.40 16.71 18.07
N GLU A 298 -7.66 16.36 19.12
CA GLU A 298 -6.78 17.25 19.89
C GLU A 298 -5.31 17.22 19.39
N VAL A 299 -5.02 16.37 18.40
CA VAL A 299 -3.69 16.16 17.78
C VAL A 299 -3.65 16.78 16.39
#